data_AF-A0AAD2TQX1-F1
#
_entry.id   AF-A0AAD2TQX1-F1
#
_cell.length_a   1.000
_cell.length_b   1.000
_cell.length_c   1.000
_cell.angle_alpha   90.00
_cell.angle_beta   90.00
_cell.angle_gamma   90.00
#
_symmetry.space_group_name_H-M   'P 1'
#
loop_
_entity.id
_entity.type
_entity.pdbx_description
1 polymer ?
#
loop_
_entity_poly.entity_id
_entity_poly.type
_entity_poly.pdbx_seq_one_letter_code
_entity_poly.pdbx_strand_id
1 'polypeptide(L)'
;MVKTNEPGYVYILTNPSFREDWVKIGKSARPVDIRSKELDNTAVPLPFEIHATIKTVKYNEVEKLVHKIIDSLTDFRIRQNREFFNVAPQKALEIFKEIAQTIDDAVITEYENNQPLRSDNFISQSVQNELPRKCTNSRKDYTKYSLNGVGSYGKGRLALEVVRLFIESTSVDYKELINLLPKHLVKTVEEVGNWKLKTSDTHKRWFEKDILMSNDGVRFVVSSQHGKNNIGRILEFANKFGFVIKEL
;
A
#
# COMPACT_ATOMS: atom_id res chain seq x y z
N MET A 1 -22.38 38.74 -2.40
CA MET A 1 -21.12 38.34 -3.07
C MET A 1 -21.00 36.84 -3.00
N VAL A 2 -21.16 36.15 -4.13
CA VAL A 2 -20.90 34.71 -4.23
C VAL A 2 -19.40 34.54 -4.03
N LYS A 3 -18.96 33.93 -2.92
CA LYS A 3 -17.56 33.50 -2.78
C LYS A 3 -17.33 32.48 -3.88
N THR A 4 -16.56 32.84 -4.90
CA THR A 4 -16.01 31.87 -5.86
C THR A 4 -15.18 30.89 -5.05
N ASN A 5 -15.69 29.67 -4.90
CA ASN A 5 -15.07 28.66 -4.04
C ASN A 5 -13.89 28.10 -4.80
N GLU A 6 -12.71 28.71 -4.65
CA GLU A 6 -11.51 28.27 -5.35
C GLU A 6 -11.15 26.83 -4.94
N PRO A 7 -10.81 25.96 -5.91
CA PRO A 7 -10.47 24.57 -5.61
C PRO A 7 -9.17 24.51 -4.82
N GLY A 8 -9.20 23.78 -3.71
CA GLY A 8 -8.02 23.44 -2.93
C GLY A 8 -7.66 21.98 -3.11
N TYR A 9 -6.71 21.52 -2.30
CA TYR A 9 -6.14 20.20 -2.34
C TYR A 9 -6.16 19.54 -0.97
N VAL A 10 -6.50 18.26 -0.93
CA VAL A 10 -6.22 17.34 0.19
C VAL A 10 -5.13 16.40 -0.29
N TYR A 11 -4.12 16.12 0.53
CA TYR A 11 -2.95 15.37 0.10
C TYR A 11 -2.55 14.29 1.10
N ILE A 12 -1.90 13.24 0.58
CA ILE A 12 -1.21 12.19 1.33
C ILE A 12 0.28 12.39 1.12
N LEU A 13 1.01 12.57 2.21
CA LEU A 13 2.48 12.64 2.19
C LEU A 13 3.08 11.44 2.90
N THR A 14 4.14 10.91 2.29
CA THR A 14 5.02 9.88 2.85
C THR A 14 6.38 10.47 3.14
N ASN A 15 7.14 9.84 4.04
CA ASN A 15 8.51 10.24 4.33
C ASN A 15 9.34 8.98 4.55
N PRO A 16 10.46 8.78 3.83
CA PRO A 16 11.28 7.59 3.98
C PRO A 16 11.91 7.43 5.38
N SER A 17 11.99 8.50 6.18
CA SER A 17 12.42 8.44 7.59
C SER A 17 11.35 7.91 8.55
N PHE A 18 10.10 7.80 8.10
CA PHE A 18 9.01 7.26 8.90
C PHE A 18 8.81 5.77 8.62
N ARG A 19 8.01 5.13 9.48
CA ARG A 19 7.55 3.77 9.22
C ARG A 19 6.70 3.76 7.95
N GLU A 20 6.71 2.64 7.22
CA GLU A 20 5.96 2.49 5.96
C GLU A 20 4.43 2.60 6.13
N ASP A 21 3.95 2.41 7.37
CA ASP A 21 2.55 2.53 7.77
C ASP A 21 2.22 3.93 8.30
N TRP A 22 3.11 4.93 8.18
CA TRP A 22 2.86 6.29 8.65
C TRP A 22 2.71 7.26 7.49
N VAL A 23 1.57 7.96 7.49
CA VAL A 23 1.29 9.02 6.51
C VAL A 23 0.89 10.30 7.19
N LYS A 24 1.20 11.43 6.54
CA LYS A 24 0.64 12.73 6.87
C LYS A 24 -0.48 13.06 5.89
N ILE A 25 -1.66 13.39 6.41
CA ILE A 25 -2.80 13.78 5.58
C ILE A 25 -3.22 15.19 5.97
N GLY A 26 -3.10 16.12 5.04
CA GLY A 26 -3.45 17.51 5.28
C GLY A 26 -4.10 18.15 4.06
N LYS A 27 -4.31 19.45 4.15
CA LYS A 27 -4.95 20.24 3.09
C LYS A 27 -4.26 21.56 2.81
N SER A 28 -4.56 22.13 1.65
CA SER A 28 -4.04 23.40 1.16
C SER A 28 -5.04 24.08 0.26
N ALA A 29 -5.15 25.41 0.32
CA ALA A 29 -5.80 26.18 -0.75
C ALA A 29 -4.87 26.35 -1.97
N ARG A 30 -3.55 26.25 -1.77
CA ARG A 30 -2.51 26.38 -2.80
C ARG A 30 -2.07 25.02 -3.34
N PRO A 31 -1.53 24.92 -4.56
CA PRO A 31 -0.98 23.69 -5.12
C PRO A 31 -0.04 22.93 -4.16
N VAL A 32 -0.16 21.60 -4.14
CA VAL A 32 0.51 20.72 -3.15
C VAL A 32 2.02 20.72 -3.30
N ASP A 33 2.50 20.85 -4.53
CA ASP A 33 3.90 21.06 -4.90
C ASP A 33 4.53 22.29 -4.22
N ILE A 34 3.76 23.34 -3.98
CA ILE A 34 4.20 24.51 -3.22
C ILE A 34 4.22 24.21 -1.72
N ARG A 35 3.20 23.52 -1.19
CA ARG A 35 3.10 23.22 0.24
C ARG A 35 4.03 22.10 0.71
N SER A 36 4.36 21.13 -0.14
CA SER A 36 5.36 20.10 0.14
C SER A 36 6.74 20.70 0.31
N LYS A 37 7.07 21.75 -0.46
CA LYS A 37 8.30 22.55 -0.30
C LYS A 37 8.26 23.46 0.93
N GLU A 38 7.09 24.00 1.31
CA GLU A 38 6.93 24.79 2.56
C GLU A 38 6.97 23.93 3.84
N LEU A 39 6.72 22.62 3.73
CA LEU A 39 6.82 21.64 4.82
C LEU A 39 8.26 21.13 5.04
N ASP A 40 9.22 21.57 4.22
CA ASP A 40 10.66 21.38 4.39
C ASP A 40 11.21 22.29 5.52
N ASN A 41 10.48 22.34 6.63
CA ASN A 41 10.97 22.89 7.88
C ASN A 41 11.79 21.81 8.58
N THR A 42 12.83 22.23 9.29
CA THR A 42 13.91 21.44 9.96
C THR A 42 13.47 20.36 10.97
N ALA A 43 12.20 19.97 11.00
CA ALA A 43 11.58 19.06 11.95
C ALA A 43 11.63 17.57 11.57
N VAL A 44 12.03 17.22 10.33
CA VAL A 44 12.14 15.82 9.87
C VAL A 44 13.44 15.58 9.08
N PRO A 45 14.06 14.37 9.15
CA PRO A 45 15.39 14.13 8.57
C PRO A 45 15.44 14.00 7.04
N LEU A 46 14.34 13.57 6.40
CA LEU A 46 14.22 13.44 4.95
C LEU A 46 13.01 14.23 4.46
N PRO A 47 12.98 14.67 3.19
CA PRO A 47 11.86 15.42 2.64
C PRO A 47 10.61 14.55 2.52
N PHE A 48 9.45 15.21 2.50
CA PHE A 48 8.19 14.54 2.20
C PHE A 48 8.04 14.26 0.71
N GLU A 49 7.45 13.12 0.41
CA GLU A 49 7.02 12.71 -0.92
C GLU A 49 5.50 12.80 -1.02
N ILE A 50 5.00 13.32 -2.13
CA ILE A 50 3.57 13.35 -2.42
C ILE A 50 3.20 11.96 -2.93
N HIS A 51 2.23 11.32 -2.28
CA HIS A 51 1.71 10.04 -2.73
C HIS A 51 0.46 10.22 -3.60
N ALA A 52 -0.49 11.06 -3.14
CA ALA A 52 -1.69 11.38 -3.90
C ALA A 52 -2.33 12.68 -3.43
N THR A 53 -3.15 13.28 -4.28
CA THR A 53 -3.94 14.48 -3.98
C THR A 53 -5.37 14.36 -4.48
N ILE A 54 -6.32 15.00 -3.79
CA ILE A 54 -7.68 15.29 -4.27
C ILE A 54 -7.78 16.80 -4.46
N LYS A 55 -8.09 17.25 -5.66
CA LYS A 55 -8.46 18.64 -5.95
C LYS A 55 -9.98 18.79 -5.92
N THR A 56 -10.50 19.71 -5.11
CA THR A 56 -11.93 20.01 -5.01
C THR A 56 -12.17 21.36 -4.32
N VAL A 57 -13.30 22.00 -4.62
CA VAL A 57 -13.77 23.20 -3.92
C VAL A 57 -14.19 22.90 -2.47
N LYS A 58 -14.50 21.64 -2.14
CA LYS A 58 -14.92 21.19 -0.80
C LYS A 58 -13.77 20.60 0.03
N TYR A 59 -12.52 20.93 -0.29
CA TYR A 59 -11.33 20.30 0.30
C TYR A 59 -11.28 20.35 1.84
N ASN A 60 -11.89 21.38 2.45
CA ASN A 60 -12.02 21.50 3.90
C ASN A 60 -12.93 20.43 4.53
N GLU A 61 -14.01 20.06 3.84
CA GLU A 61 -14.95 19.03 4.29
C GLU A 61 -14.37 17.64 4.02
N VAL A 62 -13.75 17.47 2.85
CA VAL A 62 -13.06 16.23 2.47
C VAL A 62 -12.00 15.84 3.49
N GLU A 63 -11.13 16.76 3.88
CA GLU A 63 -10.07 16.47 4.84
C GLU A 63 -10.62 16.04 6.21
N LYS A 64 -11.65 16.73 6.73
CA LYS A 64 -12.33 16.33 7.97
C LYS A 64 -12.96 14.94 7.85
N LEU A 65 -13.59 14.65 6.71
CA LEU A 65 -14.21 13.37 6.45
C LEU A 65 -13.17 12.25 6.39
N VAL A 66 -12.06 12.48 5.68
CA VAL A 66 -10.91 11.55 5.62
C VAL A 66 -10.40 11.26 7.02
N HIS A 67 -10.13 12.30 7.83
CA HIS A 67 -9.62 12.13 9.20
C HIS A 67 -10.59 11.32 10.05
N LYS A 68 -11.90 11.62 9.98
CA LYS A 68 -12.93 10.87 10.72
C LYS A 68 -13.00 9.41 10.30
N ILE A 69 -12.92 9.12 8.99
CA ILE A 69 -12.94 7.76 8.48
C ILE A 69 -11.71 6.99 8.95
N ILE A 70 -10.51 7.59 8.86
CA ILE A 70 -9.26 6.94 9.28
C ILE A 70 -9.26 6.73 10.80
N ASP A 71 -9.66 7.72 11.58
CA ASP A 71 -9.75 7.62 13.04
C ASP A 71 -10.78 6.54 13.46
N SER A 72 -11.88 6.37 12.72
CA SER A 72 -12.86 5.32 13.00
C SER A 72 -12.41 3.92 12.57
N LEU A 73 -11.53 3.81 11.57
CA LEU A 73 -11.03 2.55 11.04
C LEU A 73 -9.76 2.07 11.75
N THR A 74 -9.03 2.99 12.38
CA THR A 74 -7.76 2.71 13.05
C THR A 74 -7.82 3.27 14.47
N ASP A 75 -7.91 2.40 15.47
CA ASP A 75 -7.80 2.75 16.91
C ASP A 75 -6.42 3.33 17.31
N PHE A 76 -5.63 3.82 16.34
CA PHE A 76 -4.18 4.04 16.46
C PHE A 76 -3.75 5.41 15.96
N ARG A 77 -4.53 6.46 16.25
CA ARG A 77 -4.04 7.82 16.07
C ARG A 77 -2.86 8.06 17.03
N ILE A 78 -1.66 8.25 16.47
CA ILE A 78 -0.41 8.42 17.24
C ILE A 78 -0.53 9.58 18.23
N ARG A 79 -1.18 10.69 17.82
CA ARG A 79 -1.60 11.82 18.67
C ARG A 79 -2.85 12.48 18.11
N GLN A 80 -3.88 12.66 18.95
CA GLN A 80 -5.19 13.22 18.55
C GLN A 80 -5.17 14.68 18.05
N ASN A 81 -4.09 15.42 18.32
CA ASN A 81 -3.94 16.80 17.86
C ASN A 81 -3.02 16.94 16.63
N ARG A 82 -2.66 15.84 15.97
CA ARG A 82 -1.78 15.85 14.79
C ARG A 82 -2.41 15.15 13.59
N GLU A 83 -1.99 15.59 12.41
CA GLU A 83 -2.38 15.09 11.08
C GLU A 83 -1.54 13.86 10.64
N PHE A 84 -1.04 13.07 11.59
CA PHE A 84 -0.24 11.87 11.31
C PHE A 84 -1.05 10.63 11.68
N PHE A 85 -1.11 9.68 10.75
CA PHE A 85 -1.96 8.51 10.83
C PHE A 85 -1.13 7.24 10.64
N ASN A 86 -1.42 6.22 11.44
CA ASN A 86 -0.87 4.87 11.27
C ASN A 86 -1.75 4.09 10.27
N VAL A 87 -1.61 4.44 8.99
CA VAL A 87 -2.32 3.82 7.87
C VAL A 87 -1.38 3.77 6.67
N ALA A 88 -1.36 2.63 5.97
CA ALA A 88 -0.55 2.49 4.77
C ALA A 88 -0.96 3.51 3.69
N PRO A 89 -0.02 4.08 2.91
CA PRO A 89 -0.32 5.08 1.87
C PRO A 89 -1.37 4.61 0.86
N GLN A 90 -1.29 3.35 0.45
CA GLN A 90 -2.27 2.72 -0.44
C GLN A 90 -3.67 2.67 0.17
N LYS A 91 -3.78 2.45 1.48
CA LYS A 91 -5.09 2.41 2.15
C LYS A 91 -5.69 3.82 2.29
N ALA A 92 -4.85 4.82 2.56
CA ALA A 92 -5.27 6.22 2.52
C ALA A 92 -5.73 6.63 1.10
N LEU A 93 -5.05 6.15 0.05
CA LEU A 93 -5.44 6.37 -1.35
C LEU A 93 -6.78 5.72 -1.69
N GLU A 94 -7.07 4.51 -1.21
CA GLU A 94 -8.40 3.89 -1.37
C GLU A 94 -9.50 4.76 -0.76
N ILE A 95 -9.28 5.29 0.45
CA ILE A 95 -10.23 6.20 1.10
C ILE A 95 -10.41 7.48 0.28
N PHE A 96 -9.33 8.02 -0.29
CA PHE A 96 -9.41 9.14 -1.22
C PHE A 96 -10.29 8.82 -2.42
N LYS A 97 -10.10 7.66 -3.06
CA LYS A 97 -10.89 7.18 -4.20
C LYS A 97 -12.37 7.02 -3.86
N GLU A 98 -12.69 6.45 -2.70
CA GLU A 98 -14.07 6.30 -2.24
C GLU A 98 -14.75 7.66 -2.00
N ILE A 99 -14.05 8.61 -1.37
CA ILE A 99 -14.60 9.94 -1.10
C ILE A 99 -14.76 10.73 -2.40
N ALA A 100 -13.80 10.66 -3.32
CA ALA A 100 -13.91 11.34 -4.61
C ALA A 100 -15.10 10.87 -5.45
N GLN A 101 -15.51 9.60 -5.34
CA GLN A 101 -16.73 9.11 -6.01
C GLN A 101 -18.01 9.77 -5.49
N THR A 102 -17.98 10.31 -4.27
CA THR A 102 -19.13 10.99 -3.65
C THR A 102 -19.16 12.50 -3.93
N ILE A 103 -18.16 13.03 -4.63
CA ILE A 103 -17.95 14.47 -4.85
C ILE A 103 -17.77 14.72 -6.34
N ASP A 104 -18.72 15.44 -6.93
CA ASP A 104 -18.77 15.63 -8.38
C ASP A 104 -17.55 16.36 -8.95
N ASP A 105 -16.94 17.27 -8.19
CA ASP A 105 -15.80 18.09 -8.62
C ASP A 105 -14.43 17.55 -8.17
N ALA A 106 -14.38 16.36 -7.56
CA ALA A 106 -13.15 15.80 -7.04
C ALA A 106 -12.28 15.19 -8.15
N VAL A 107 -11.04 15.67 -8.27
CA VAL A 107 -10.03 15.11 -9.17
C VAL A 107 -8.90 14.50 -8.35
N ILE A 108 -8.66 13.20 -8.51
CA ILE A 108 -7.53 12.50 -7.88
C ILE A 108 -6.32 12.51 -8.80
N THR A 109 -5.17 12.83 -8.23
CA THR A 109 -3.87 12.67 -8.89
C THR A 109 -2.96 11.82 -8.02
N GLU A 110 -2.44 10.74 -8.58
CA GLU A 110 -1.40 9.91 -7.95
C GLU A 110 -0.02 10.40 -8.38
N TYR A 111 0.97 10.21 -7.52
CA TYR A 111 2.33 10.72 -7.75
C TYR A 111 3.35 9.60 -7.53
N GLU A 112 4.36 9.60 -8.39
CA GLU A 112 5.57 8.79 -8.22
C GLU A 112 6.78 9.71 -8.41
N ASN A 113 7.76 9.64 -7.50
CA ASN A 113 8.91 10.55 -7.49
C ASN A 113 8.52 12.04 -7.53
N ASN A 114 7.45 12.41 -6.82
CA ASN A 114 6.86 13.77 -6.80
C ASN A 114 6.40 14.30 -8.17
N GLN A 115 6.24 13.44 -9.18
CA GLN A 115 5.63 13.79 -10.46
C GLN A 115 4.24 13.16 -10.58
N PRO A 116 3.24 13.91 -11.09
CA PRO A 116 1.92 13.37 -11.29
C PRO A 116 1.97 12.26 -12.34
N LEU A 117 1.46 11.09 -11.99
CA LEU A 117 1.25 10.00 -12.93
C LEU A 117 0.19 10.48 -13.94
N ARG A 118 0.59 10.70 -15.19
CA ARG A 118 -0.33 11.10 -16.25
C ARG A 118 -1.24 9.93 -16.58
N SER A 119 -2.49 10.01 -16.19
CA SER A 119 -3.55 9.20 -16.78
C SER A 119 -3.91 9.83 -18.13
N ASP A 120 -3.16 9.49 -19.18
CA ASP A 120 -3.59 9.76 -20.55
C ASP A 120 -4.81 8.87 -20.86
N ASN A 121 -5.92 9.56 -21.16
CA ASN A 121 -7.14 9.14 -21.89
C ASN A 121 -8.42 8.95 -21.07
N PHE A 122 -9.21 10.02 -21.06
CA PHE A 122 -10.67 9.99 -21.04
C PHE A 122 -11.22 9.43 -22.37
N ILE A 123 -12.03 8.37 -22.27
CA ILE A 123 -13.28 8.05 -22.98
C ILE A 123 -13.40 8.46 -24.46
N SER A 124 -13.42 7.45 -25.34
CA SER A 124 -14.25 7.41 -26.56
C SER A 124 -14.67 5.96 -26.85
N GLN A 125 -15.91 5.67 -26.47
CA GLN A 125 -16.86 4.65 -26.93
C GLN A 125 -16.44 3.20 -27.31
N SER A 126 -17.24 2.30 -26.71
CA SER A 126 -17.67 0.96 -27.16
C SER A 126 -16.65 -0.18 -27.09
N VAL A 127 -16.87 -1.13 -26.18
CA VAL A 127 -17.52 -2.42 -26.44
C VAL A 127 -17.85 -3.07 -25.09
N GLN A 128 -19.07 -3.61 -25.00
CA GLN A 128 -19.59 -4.38 -23.87
C GLN A 128 -18.63 -5.51 -23.50
N ASN A 129 -18.31 -5.67 -22.21
CA ASN A 129 -18.26 -6.98 -21.55
C ASN A 129 -18.17 -6.81 -20.03
N GLU A 130 -18.92 -7.68 -19.36
CA GLU A 130 -19.35 -7.62 -17.97
C GLU A 130 -18.19 -7.63 -16.95
N LEU A 131 -18.28 -6.77 -15.93
CA LEU A 131 -17.50 -6.89 -14.70
C LEU A 131 -18.46 -7.04 -13.50
N PRO A 132 -18.25 -8.04 -12.63
CA PRO A 132 -19.19 -8.34 -11.57
C PRO A 132 -19.16 -7.24 -10.51
N ARG A 133 -20.35 -6.77 -10.14
CA ARG A 133 -20.58 -5.99 -8.93
C ARG A 133 -19.94 -6.72 -7.75
N LYS A 134 -19.10 -6.05 -6.97
CA LYS A 134 -18.91 -6.44 -5.56
C LYS A 134 -19.09 -5.26 -4.64
N CYS A 135 -20.30 -5.24 -4.10
CA CYS A 135 -20.77 -4.42 -3.01
C CYS A 135 -19.84 -4.47 -1.80
N THR A 136 -19.86 -3.35 -1.08
CA THR A 136 -19.44 -3.19 0.31
C THR A 136 -20.02 -4.29 1.20
N ASN A 137 -19.15 -4.96 1.97
CA ASN A 137 -19.46 -5.54 3.29
C ASN A 137 -18.19 -6.10 3.92
N SER A 138 -18.10 -6.01 5.24
CA SER A 138 -17.06 -6.61 6.09
C SER A 138 -17.08 -8.16 6.06
N ARG A 139 -16.85 -8.76 4.90
CA ARG A 139 -16.62 -10.21 4.75
C ARG A 139 -15.12 -10.45 4.70
N LYS A 140 -14.63 -11.31 5.59
CA LYS A 140 -13.26 -11.83 5.55
C LYS A 140 -12.95 -12.27 4.11
N ASP A 141 -11.85 -11.77 3.57
CA ASP A 141 -11.45 -11.99 2.19
C ASP A 141 -10.78 -13.38 2.06
N TYR A 142 -11.53 -14.33 1.50
CA TYR A 142 -11.12 -15.71 1.24
C TYR A 142 -10.62 -15.95 -0.18
N THR A 143 -10.33 -14.90 -0.95
CA THR A 143 -9.86 -15.04 -2.32
C THR A 143 -8.71 -16.03 -2.42
N LYS A 144 -8.84 -16.94 -3.39
CA LYS A 144 -7.87 -18.00 -3.68
C LYS A 144 -7.16 -17.69 -4.99
N TYR A 145 -5.94 -18.21 -5.10
CA TYR A 145 -5.10 -18.01 -6.26
C TYR A 145 -4.47 -19.34 -6.68
N SER A 146 -4.30 -19.51 -7.97
CA SER A 146 -3.43 -20.54 -8.55
C SER A 146 -2.13 -19.90 -9.06
N LEU A 147 -1.04 -20.66 -9.00
CA LEU A 147 0.28 -20.26 -9.49
C LEU A 147 0.66 -21.18 -10.66
N ASN A 148 0.89 -20.62 -11.85
CA ASN A 148 1.09 -21.34 -13.10
C ASN A 148 -0.01 -22.38 -13.41
N GLY A 149 -1.25 -22.10 -12.99
CA GLY A 149 -2.39 -23.01 -13.14
C GLY A 149 -2.42 -24.16 -12.12
N VAL A 150 -1.51 -24.17 -11.14
CA VAL A 150 -1.40 -25.19 -10.09
C VAL A 150 -1.84 -24.62 -8.74
N GLY A 151 -2.54 -25.45 -7.97
CA GLY A 151 -2.87 -25.20 -6.57
C GLY A 151 -4.00 -24.19 -6.33
N SER A 152 -4.39 -24.10 -5.05
CA SER A 152 -5.41 -23.16 -4.55
C SER A 152 -4.92 -22.56 -3.23
N TYR A 153 -4.29 -21.40 -3.33
CA TYR A 153 -3.58 -20.76 -2.24
C TYR A 153 -4.35 -19.55 -1.73
N GLY A 154 -4.39 -19.36 -0.41
CA GLY A 154 -4.74 -18.06 0.15
C GLY A 154 -3.55 -17.10 0.04
N LYS A 155 -3.79 -15.79 0.10
CA LYS A 155 -2.79 -14.72 -0.06
C LYS A 155 -1.40 -14.98 0.55
N GLY A 156 -1.33 -15.34 1.83
CA GLY A 156 -0.05 -15.60 2.49
C GLY A 156 0.67 -16.84 1.93
N ARG A 157 -0.09 -17.92 1.68
CA ARG A 157 0.47 -19.13 1.06
C ARG A 157 0.89 -18.89 -0.39
N LEU A 158 0.17 -18.05 -1.13
CA LEU A 158 0.58 -17.66 -2.47
C LEU A 158 1.94 -16.96 -2.45
N ALA A 159 2.15 -16.02 -1.52
CA ALA A 159 3.45 -15.36 -1.36
C ALA A 159 4.59 -16.35 -1.07
N LEU A 160 4.34 -17.33 -0.18
CA LEU A 160 5.28 -18.40 0.10
C LEU A 160 5.64 -19.21 -1.16
N GLU A 161 4.62 -19.64 -1.92
CA GLU A 161 4.83 -20.47 -3.12
C GLU A 161 5.52 -19.69 -4.26
N VAL A 162 5.21 -18.40 -4.42
CA VAL A 162 5.91 -17.54 -5.39
C VAL A 162 7.40 -17.43 -5.05
N VAL A 163 7.73 -17.21 -3.77
CA VAL A 163 9.13 -17.11 -3.34
C VAL A 163 9.82 -18.47 -3.47
N ARG A 164 9.16 -19.57 -3.09
CA ARG A 164 9.66 -20.94 -3.26
C ARG A 164 10.00 -21.23 -4.73
N LEU A 165 9.05 -20.97 -5.63
CA LEU A 165 9.24 -21.21 -7.05
C LEU A 165 10.39 -20.36 -7.61
N PHE A 166 10.50 -19.10 -7.16
CA PHE A 166 11.54 -18.18 -7.59
C PHE A 166 12.96 -18.66 -7.24
N ILE A 167 13.17 -19.16 -6.01
CA ILE A 167 14.48 -19.68 -5.59
C ILE A 167 14.79 -21.06 -6.18
N GLU A 168 13.77 -21.84 -6.54
CA GLU A 168 13.94 -23.11 -7.24
C GLU A 168 14.31 -22.89 -8.71
N SER A 169 13.76 -21.84 -9.35
CA SER A 169 14.07 -21.49 -10.74
C SER A 169 15.35 -20.66 -10.89
N THR A 170 15.76 -19.95 -9.84
CA THR A 170 16.85 -18.97 -9.89
C THR A 170 17.81 -19.20 -8.72
N SER A 171 19.07 -19.50 -9.03
CA SER A 171 20.13 -19.53 -8.02
C SER A 171 20.43 -18.09 -7.59
N VAL A 172 19.86 -17.67 -6.45
CA VAL A 172 20.04 -16.33 -5.88
C VAL A 172 20.50 -16.41 -4.43
N ASP A 173 21.42 -15.54 -4.08
CA ASP A 173 21.88 -15.37 -2.71
C ASP A 173 20.87 -14.54 -1.90
N TYR A 174 20.85 -14.70 -0.57
CA TYR A 174 19.85 -14.04 0.28
C TYR A 174 19.82 -12.51 0.16
N LYS A 175 21.00 -11.90 -0.01
CA LYS A 175 21.12 -10.45 -0.17
C LYS A 175 20.49 -9.96 -1.47
N GLU A 176 20.67 -10.71 -2.55
CA GLU A 176 20.05 -10.39 -3.84
C GLU A 176 18.55 -10.61 -3.78
N LEU A 177 18.12 -11.70 -3.14
CA LEU A 177 16.72 -12.02 -2.92
C LEU A 177 15.99 -10.89 -2.18
N ILE A 178 16.56 -10.32 -1.11
CA ILE A 178 15.96 -9.18 -0.39
C ILE A 178 15.81 -7.94 -1.27
N ASN A 179 16.76 -7.69 -2.18
CA ASN A 179 16.71 -6.54 -3.08
C ASN A 179 15.65 -6.69 -4.18
N LEU A 180 15.33 -7.94 -4.55
CA LEU A 180 14.35 -8.26 -5.59
C LEU A 180 12.93 -8.37 -5.03
N LEU A 181 12.78 -8.88 -3.81
CA LEU A 181 11.49 -9.08 -3.18
C LEU A 181 10.91 -7.79 -2.58
N PRO A 182 9.57 -7.71 -2.43
CA PRO A 182 8.94 -6.67 -1.64
C PRO A 182 9.56 -6.58 -0.23
N LYS A 183 9.77 -5.35 0.25
CA LYS A 183 10.31 -5.10 1.60
C LYS A 183 9.52 -5.86 2.66
N HIS A 184 10.23 -6.37 3.66
CA HIS A 184 9.69 -7.10 4.81
C HIS A 184 8.94 -8.41 4.48
N LEU A 185 9.01 -8.91 3.25
CA LEU A 185 8.40 -10.19 2.87
C LEU A 185 9.12 -11.39 3.49
N VAL A 186 10.45 -11.32 3.59
CA VAL A 186 11.30 -12.39 4.12
C VAL A 186 12.14 -11.92 5.29
N LYS A 187 12.47 -12.85 6.19
CA LYS A 187 13.43 -12.67 7.28
C LYS A 187 14.20 -13.95 7.53
N THR A 188 15.43 -13.84 8.03
CA THR A 188 16.18 -15.02 8.44
C THR A 188 15.52 -15.66 9.67
N VAL A 189 15.73 -16.97 9.85
CA VAL A 189 15.23 -17.70 11.02
C VAL A 189 15.76 -17.07 12.32
N GLU A 190 17.01 -16.60 12.32
CA GLU A 190 17.63 -15.92 13.46
C GLU A 190 16.97 -14.56 13.76
N GLU A 191 16.71 -13.75 12.73
CA GLU A 191 16.02 -12.48 12.88
C GLU A 191 14.62 -12.65 13.46
N VAL A 192 13.90 -13.69 13.03
CA VAL A 192 12.57 -14.01 13.58
C VAL A 192 12.66 -14.45 15.04
N GLY A 193 13.66 -15.27 15.39
CA GLY A 193 13.93 -15.65 16.79
C GLY A 193 14.18 -14.43 17.67
N ASN A 194 15.08 -13.55 17.25
CA ASN A 194 15.40 -12.31 17.96
C ASN A 194 14.21 -11.36 18.09
N TRP A 195 13.37 -11.31 17.06
CA TRP A 195 12.14 -10.50 17.09
C TRP A 195 11.14 -11.03 18.12
N LYS A 196 10.97 -12.36 18.22
CA LYS A 196 10.06 -13.00 19.19
C LYS A 196 10.42 -12.71 20.64
N LEU A 197 11.70 -12.57 20.96
CA LEU A 197 12.15 -12.20 22.31
C LEU A 197 11.71 -10.79 22.72
N LYS A 198 11.38 -9.93 21.74
CA LYS A 198 11.05 -8.51 21.93
C LYS A 198 9.56 -8.22 21.80
N THR A 199 8.72 -9.23 21.53
CA THR A 199 7.29 -9.03 21.28
C THR A 199 6.43 -10.09 21.97
N SER A 200 5.21 -9.71 22.32
CA SER A 200 4.18 -10.65 22.78
C SER A 200 3.45 -11.35 21.62
N ASP A 201 3.61 -10.89 20.38
CA ASP A 201 2.94 -11.45 19.20
C ASP A 201 3.84 -12.46 18.48
N THR A 202 3.97 -13.66 19.05
CA THR A 202 5.03 -14.60 18.66
C THR A 202 4.65 -15.63 17.59
N HIS A 203 3.37 -15.74 17.18
CA HIS A 203 2.89 -16.93 16.45
C HIS A 203 2.18 -16.67 15.12
N LYS A 204 1.99 -15.42 14.69
CA LYS A 204 1.04 -15.12 13.59
C LYS A 204 1.64 -14.40 12.38
N ARG A 205 2.95 -14.19 12.32
CA ARG A 205 3.56 -13.30 11.31
C ARG A 205 4.46 -13.97 10.29
N TRP A 206 4.89 -15.21 10.52
CA TRP A 206 5.88 -15.90 9.69
C TRP A 206 5.49 -17.36 9.48
N PHE A 207 5.75 -17.90 8.29
CA PHE A 207 5.60 -19.33 7.99
C PHE A 207 6.79 -20.13 8.52
N GLU A 208 6.88 -20.25 9.84
CA GLU A 208 8.04 -20.86 10.51
C GLU A 208 8.18 -22.38 10.27
N LYS A 209 7.11 -23.03 9.79
CA LYS A 209 7.13 -24.43 9.39
C LYS A 209 7.66 -24.63 7.97
N ASP A 210 7.68 -23.58 7.17
CA ASP A 210 8.04 -23.59 5.75
C ASP A 210 9.33 -22.79 5.53
N ILE A 211 10.42 -23.28 6.13
CA ILE A 211 11.74 -22.66 6.00
C ILE A 211 12.26 -22.85 4.57
N LEU A 212 12.68 -21.76 3.95
CA LEU A 212 13.35 -21.74 2.66
C LEU A 212 14.84 -21.48 2.84
N MET A 213 15.63 -21.85 1.84
CA MET A 213 17.08 -21.71 1.85
C MET A 213 17.53 -21.07 0.54
N SER A 214 18.31 -20.01 0.64
CA SER A 214 18.94 -19.36 -0.51
C SER A 214 20.18 -20.13 -0.98
N ASN A 215 20.74 -19.71 -2.11
CA ASN A 215 21.90 -20.37 -2.70
C ASN A 215 23.16 -20.32 -1.80
N ASP A 216 23.34 -19.23 -1.04
CA ASP A 216 24.40 -19.06 -0.04
C ASP A 216 24.13 -19.81 1.29
N GLY A 217 23.10 -20.65 1.36
CA GLY A 217 22.78 -21.49 2.53
C GLY A 217 22.08 -20.75 3.67
N VAL A 218 21.68 -19.50 3.46
CA VAL A 218 20.94 -18.72 4.47
C VAL A 218 19.51 -19.24 4.55
N ARG A 219 19.09 -19.59 5.77
CA ARG A 219 17.73 -20.05 6.07
C ARG A 219 16.84 -18.87 6.41
N PHE A 220 15.70 -18.77 5.73
CA PHE A 220 14.76 -17.68 5.90
C PHE A 220 13.31 -18.18 5.83
N VAL A 221 12.40 -17.32 6.28
CA VAL A 221 10.96 -17.58 6.31
C VAL A 221 10.22 -16.42 5.65
N VAL A 222 9.07 -16.74 5.05
CA VAL A 222 8.18 -15.77 4.40
C VAL A 222 7.13 -15.30 5.40
N SER A 223 6.72 -14.04 5.32
CA SER A 223 5.66 -13.50 6.15
C SER A 223 4.31 -14.16 5.81
N SER A 224 3.50 -14.40 6.83
CA SER A 224 2.10 -14.83 6.66
C SER A 224 1.12 -13.66 6.54
N GLN A 225 1.60 -12.43 6.74
CA GLN A 225 0.77 -11.21 6.80
C GLN A 225 0.51 -10.65 5.41
N HIS A 226 -0.32 -11.36 4.65
CA HIS A 226 -0.75 -10.90 3.33
C HIS A 226 -2.26 -10.71 3.28
N GLY A 227 -2.66 -9.45 3.12
CA GLY A 227 -4.04 -8.98 2.98
C GLY A 227 -4.32 -8.42 1.59
N LYS A 228 -5.58 -8.06 1.35
CA LYS A 228 -6.02 -7.47 0.06
C LYS A 228 -5.14 -6.29 -0.38
N ASN A 229 -4.65 -5.52 0.57
CA ASN A 229 -3.93 -4.28 0.32
C ASN A 229 -2.43 -4.47 0.01
N ASN A 230 -1.85 -5.64 0.24
CA ASN A 230 -0.42 -5.87 0.02
C ASN A 230 -0.10 -7.05 -0.93
N ILE A 231 -1.11 -7.82 -1.33
CA ILE A 231 -0.95 -8.93 -2.26
C ILE A 231 -0.49 -8.47 -3.65
N GLY A 232 -0.84 -7.23 -4.06
CA GLY A 232 -0.45 -6.66 -5.35
C GLY A 232 1.06 -6.70 -5.62
N ARG A 233 1.90 -6.41 -4.61
CA ARG A 233 3.36 -6.45 -4.74
C ARG A 233 3.88 -7.86 -5.06
N ILE A 234 3.22 -8.90 -4.55
CA ILE A 234 3.53 -10.30 -4.86
C ILE A 234 3.12 -10.64 -6.29
N LEU A 235 1.95 -10.15 -6.73
CA LEU A 235 1.47 -10.35 -8.10
C LEU A 235 2.39 -9.68 -9.12
N GLU A 236 2.81 -8.44 -8.85
CA GLU A 236 3.77 -7.70 -9.68
C GLU A 236 5.12 -8.43 -9.76
N PHE A 237 5.65 -8.88 -8.62
CA PHE A 237 6.88 -9.67 -8.58
C PHE A 237 6.72 -10.95 -9.42
N ALA A 238 5.64 -11.71 -9.21
CA ALA A 238 5.39 -12.94 -9.95
C ALA A 238 5.33 -12.70 -11.46
N ASN A 239 4.59 -11.68 -11.89
CA ASN A 239 4.48 -11.30 -13.30
C ASN A 239 5.83 -10.89 -13.89
N LYS A 240 6.66 -10.16 -13.13
CA LYS A 240 8.01 -9.74 -13.56
C LYS A 240 8.92 -10.92 -13.89
N PHE A 241 8.76 -12.04 -13.18
CA PHE A 241 9.53 -13.27 -13.39
C PHE A 241 8.78 -14.32 -14.23
N GLY A 242 7.68 -13.92 -14.90
CA GLY A 242 6.95 -14.77 -15.84
C GLY A 242 6.03 -15.79 -15.19
N PHE A 243 5.78 -15.69 -13.89
CA PHE A 243 4.82 -16.55 -13.20
C PHE A 243 3.39 -16.05 -13.42
N VAL A 244 2.51 -16.96 -13.80
CA VAL A 244 1.10 -16.67 -14.09
C VAL A 244 0.27 -16.92 -12.84
N ILE A 245 -0.29 -15.87 -12.26
CA ILE A 245 -1.22 -15.99 -11.14
C ILE A 245 -2.65 -15.75 -11.61
N LYS A 246 -3.57 -16.66 -11.25
CA LYS A 246 -5.00 -16.50 -11.52
C LYS A 246 -5.80 -16.57 -10.23
N GLU A 247 -6.70 -15.61 -10.04
CA GLU A 247 -7.73 -15.66 -9.00
C GLU A 247 -8.73 -16.79 -9.30
N LEU A 248 -9.12 -17.55 -8.27
CA LEU A 248 -10.04 -18.69 -8.31
C LEU A 248 -11.36 -18.38 -7.59
#